data_AF-A0A5N6JEZ7-F1
#
_entry.id   AF-A0A5N6JEZ7-F1
#
_cell.length_a   1.000
_cell.length_b   1.000
_cell.length_c   1.000
_cell.angle_alpha   90.00
_cell.angle_beta   90.00
_cell.angle_gamma   90.00
#
_symmetry.space_group_name_H-M   'P 1'
#
loop_
_entity.id
_entity.type
_entity.pdbx_description
1 polymer ?
#
loop_
_entity_poly.entity_id
_entity_poly.type
_entity_poly.pdbx_seq_one_letter_code
_entity_poly.pdbx_strand_id
1 'polypeptide(L)' 'MGLREITEEEEKVMVYGWPTDGVGVWVLRFRSTRQLPSDFGRISLAINMEEKIQIIKEYGAIFVEDITQVEELNTI' A
#
# COMPACT_ATOMS: atom_id res chain seq x y z
N MET A 1 -4.37 14.80 28.47
CA MET A 1 -3.74 14.00 27.40
C MET A 1 -4.00 14.74 26.09
N GLY A 2 -2.98 15.32 25.48
CA GLY A 2 -3.16 16.05 24.23
C GLY A 2 -3.39 15.08 23.07
N LEU A 3 -4.58 15.12 22.47
CA LEU A 3 -4.82 14.53 21.16
C LEU A 3 -3.92 15.29 20.18
N ARG A 4 -2.85 14.65 19.72
CA ARG A 4 -2.16 15.13 18.52
C ARG A 4 -3.16 15.00 17.38
N GLU A 5 -3.48 16.11 16.73
CA GLU A 5 -4.21 16.11 15.46
C GLU A 5 -3.32 15.39 14.45
N ILE A 6 -3.70 14.16 14.09
CA ILE A 6 -3.05 13.40 13.02
C ILE A 6 -3.34 14.18 11.74
N THR A 7 -2.30 14.63 11.06
CA THR A 7 -2.46 15.34 9.78
C THR A 7 -2.98 14.37 8.72
N GLU A 8 -3.71 14.86 7.70
CA GLU A 8 -4.27 14.00 6.63
C GLU A 8 -3.19 13.14 5.95
N GLU A 9 -1.94 13.60 5.94
CA GLU A 9 -0.80 12.85 5.39
C GLU A 9 -0.36 11.68 6.27
N GLU A 10 -0.43 11.84 7.59
CA GLU A 10 -0.15 10.75 8.54
C GLU A 10 -1.25 9.68 8.55
N GLU A 11 -2.46 9.98 8.06
CA GLU A 11 -3.53 9.00 7.90
C GLU A 11 -3.45 8.19 6.59
N LYS A 12 -2.65 8.62 5.60
CA LYS A 12 -2.50 7.90 4.32
C LYS A 12 -1.90 6.51 4.57
N VAL A 13 -2.56 5.49 4.04
CA VAL A 13 -2.05 4.11 4.09
C VAL A 13 -1.64 3.70 2.69
N MET A 14 -0.37 3.32 2.57
CA MET A 14 0.22 2.85 1.33
C MET A 14 0.80 1.46 1.51
N VAL A 15 0.49 0.56 0.59
CA VAL A 15 1.06 -0.80 0.58
C VAL A 15 1.65 -1.08 -0.78
N TYR A 16 2.91 -1.49 -0.78
CA TYR A 16 3.65 -1.86 -1.98
C TYR A 16 3.84 -3.37 -2.06
N GLY A 17 3.70 -3.92 -3.26
CA GLY A 17 4.03 -5.30 -3.61
C GLY A 17 4.99 -5.32 -4.78
N TRP A 18 6.16 -5.94 -4.59
CA TRP A 18 7.24 -5.98 -5.60
C TRP A 18 7.25 -7.35 -6.26
N PRO A 19 6.88 -7.46 -7.55
CA PRO A 19 6.92 -8.74 -8.25
C PRO A 19 8.32 -9.35 -8.21
N THR A 20 8.39 -10.67 -8.10
CA THR A 20 9.67 -11.40 -8.05
C THR A 20 10.49 -11.33 -9.35
N ASP A 21 9.85 -10.98 -10.47
CA ASP A 21 10.52 -10.71 -11.74
C ASP A 21 11.25 -9.34 -11.77
N GLY A 22 11.02 -8.49 -10.78
CA GLY A 22 11.64 -7.17 -10.65
C GLY A 22 11.05 -6.10 -11.58
N VAL A 23 9.94 -6.38 -12.26
CA VAL A 23 9.28 -5.45 -13.18
C VAL A 23 8.18 -4.69 -12.45
N GLY A 24 8.42 -3.41 -12.21
CA GLY A 24 7.43 -2.49 -11.64
C GLY A 24 7.04 -2.78 -10.19
N VAL A 25 5.90 -2.21 -9.78
CA VAL A 25 5.38 -2.28 -8.42
C VAL A 25 3.85 -2.22 -8.41
N TRP A 26 3.24 -3.03 -7.54
CA TRP A 26 1.83 -2.90 -7.21
C TRP A 26 1.66 -1.92 -6.06
N VAL A 27 0.82 -0.91 -6.24
CA VAL A 27 0.58 0.15 -5.27
C VAL A 27 -0.89 0.18 -4.86
N LEU A 28 -1.14 -0.01 -3.57
CA LEU A 28 -2.44 0.17 -2.94
C LEU A 28 -2.45 1.46 -2.13
N ARG A 29 -3.44 2.34 -2.37
CA ARG A 29 -3.53 3.67 -1.76
C ARG A 29 -4.87 3.86 -1.06
N PHE A 30 -4.82 4.23 0.22
CA PHE A 30 -5.96 4.75 0.96
C PHE A 30 -5.66 6.15 1.47
N ARG A 31 -6.63 7.05 1.37
CA ARG A 31 -6.47 8.44 1.84
C ARG A 31 -6.54 8.56 3.36
N SER A 32 -7.09 7.56 4.04
CA SER A 32 -7.20 7.53 5.50
C SER A 32 -7.39 6.09 5.98
N THR A 33 -6.94 5.82 7.21
CA THR A 33 -7.23 4.59 7.96
C THR A 33 -8.72 4.26 8.07
N ARG A 34 -9.60 5.26 7.98
CA ARG A 34 -11.07 5.09 8.00
C ARG A 34 -11.63 4.44 6.74
N GLN A 35 -10.88 4.44 5.64
CA GLN A 35 -11.27 3.82 4.36
C GLN A 35 -10.80 2.36 4.27
N LEU A 36 -10.05 1.88 5.26
CA LEU A 36 -9.53 0.52 5.25
C LEU A 36 -10.70 -0.48 5.34
N PRO A 37 -10.71 -1.51 4.48
CA PRO A 37 -11.63 -2.63 4.62
C PRO A 37 -11.53 -3.27 6.00
N SER A 38 -12.64 -3.80 6.50
CA SER A 38 -12.68 -4.47 7.82
C SER A 38 -11.73 -5.66 7.92
N ASP A 39 -11.40 -6.28 6.79
CA ASP A 39 -10.51 -7.43 6.67
C ASP A 39 -9.08 -7.06 6.23
N PHE A 40 -8.73 -5.76 6.17
CA PHE A 40 -7.43 -5.26 5.69
C PHE A 40 -6.21 -5.90 6.39
N GLY A 41 -6.38 -6.33 7.63
CA GLY A 41 -5.37 -7.09 8.38
C GLY A 41 -4.91 -8.38 7.69
N ARG A 42 -5.65 -8.92 6.71
CA ARG A 42 -5.26 -10.09 5.91
C ARG A 42 -3.92 -9.90 5.20
N ILE A 43 -3.55 -8.66 4.83
CA ILE A 43 -2.26 -8.37 4.17
C ILE A 43 -1.07 -8.81 5.04
N SER A 44 -1.17 -8.70 6.37
CA SER A 44 -0.07 -9.09 7.27
C SER A 44 0.09 -10.60 7.42
N LEU A 45 -0.89 -11.39 6.95
CA LEU A 45 -0.85 -12.85 6.96
C LEU A 45 -0.13 -13.43 5.73
N ALA A 46 0.17 -12.60 4.72
CA ALA A 46 0.89 -13.05 3.54
C ALA A 46 2.27 -13.63 3.92
N ILE A 47 2.54 -14.85 3.47
CA ILE A 47 3.78 -15.59 3.77
C ILE A 47 4.92 -15.13 2.85
N ASN A 48 4.57 -14.68 1.64
CA ASN A 48 5.53 -14.22 0.64
C ASN A 48 5.01 -13.01 -0.15
N MET A 49 5.89 -12.44 -0.99
CA MET A 49 5.57 -11.22 -1.74
C MET A 49 4.51 -11.45 -2.82
N GLU A 50 4.49 -12.61 -3.48
CA GLU A 50 3.48 -12.93 -4.50
C GLU A 50 2.08 -13.05 -3.88
N GLU A 51 1.97 -13.70 -2.72
CA GLU A 51 0.73 -13.77 -1.95
C GLU A 51 0.28 -12.37 -1.49
N LYS A 52 1.23 -11.54 -1.02
CA LYS A 52 0.94 -10.15 -0.68
C LYS A 52 0.38 -9.39 -1.88
N ILE A 53 0.98 -9.55 -3.06
CA ILE A 53 0.54 -8.94 -4.32
C ILE A 53 -0.89 -9.37 -4.67
N GLN A 54 -1.20 -10.67 -4.55
CA GLN A 54 -2.55 -11.18 -4.79
C GLN A 54 -3.57 -10.50 -3.86
N ILE A 55 -3.27 -10.41 -2.56
CA ILE A 55 -4.16 -9.79 -1.58
C ILE A 55 -4.36 -8.29 -1.86
N ILE A 56 -3.29 -7.52 -2.11
CA ILE A 56 -3.45 -6.08 -2.37
C ILE A 56 -4.19 -5.81 -3.69
N LYS A 57 -4.09 -6.71 -4.67
CA LYS A 57 -4.90 -6.65 -5.89
C LYS A 57 -6.38 -6.83 -5.60
N GLU A 58 -6.76 -7.71 -4.68
CA GLU A 58 -8.17 -7.84 -4.22
C GLU A 58 -8.69 -6.53 -3.61
N TYR A 59 -7.82 -5.76 -2.96
CA TYR A 59 -8.15 -4.44 -2.41
C TYR A 59 -8.06 -3.29 -3.42
N GLY A 60 -7.79 -3.58 -4.70
CA GLY A 60 -7.76 -2.57 -5.77
C GLY A 60 -6.39 -1.93 -5.98
N ALA A 61 -5.30 -2.62 -5.67
CA ALA A 61 -3.96 -2.16 -6.03
C ALA A 61 -3.83 -1.98 -7.55
N ILE A 62 -3.08 -0.95 -7.94
CA ILE A 62 -2.77 -0.62 -9.34
C ILE A 62 -1.32 -0.99 -9.62
N PHE A 63 -1.05 -1.60 -10.76
CA PHE A 63 0.30 -1.88 -11.21
C PHE A 63 0.92 -0.64 -11.87
N VAL A 64 2.16 -0.35 -11.51
CA VAL A 64 2.96 0.72 -12.09
C VAL A 64 4.26 0.09 -12.58
N GLU A 65 4.47 0.09 -13.90
CA GLU A 65 5.66 -0.48 -14.52
C GLU A 65 6.91 0.36 -14.24
N ASP A 66 6.77 1.69 -14.34
CA ASP A 66 7.84 2.64 -14.09
C ASP A 66 7.77 3.18 -12.66
N ILE A 67 8.67 2.68 -11.81
CA ILE A 67 8.74 3.01 -10.38
C ILE A 67 8.96 4.52 -10.17
N THR A 68 9.62 5.21 -11.12
CA THR A 68 9.88 6.65 -11.01
C THR A 68 8.61 7.48 -11.08
N GLN A 69 7.50 6.91 -11.56
CA GLN A 69 6.18 7.58 -11.56
C GLN A 69 5.42 7.41 -10.24
N VAL A 70 5.95 6.61 -9.31
CA VAL A 70 5.42 6.51 -7.95
C VAL A 70 6.06 7.62 -7.12
N GLU A 71 5.44 8.80 -7.15
CA GLU A 71 5.91 10.01 -6.43
C GLU A 71 6.27 9.73 -4.97
N GLU A 72 5.52 8.85 -4.32
CA GLU A 72 5.70 8.52 -2.91
C GLU A 72 6.95 7.67 -2.62
N LEU A 73 7.49 6.98 -3.64
CA LEU A 73 8.77 6.26 -3.55
C LEU A 73 9.98 7.15 -3.88
N ASN A 74 9.77 8.32 -4.49
CA ASN A 74 10.84 9.26 -4.86
C ASN A 74 11.23 10.21 -3.72
N THR A 75 10.58 10.13 -2.56
CA THR A 75 10.78 11.06 -1.43
C THR A 75 11.78 10.53 -0.38
N ILE A 76 12.65 9.57 -0.73
CA ILE A 76 13.63 8.95 0.18
C ILE A 76 15.03 9.54 -0.03
#